data_AF-A0A0R3X309-F1
#
_entry.id   AF-A0A0R3X309-F1
#
_cell.length_a   1.000
_cell.length_b   1.000
_cell.length_c   1.000
_cell.angle_alpha   90.00
_cell.angle_beta   90.00
_cell.angle_gamma   90.00
#
_symmetry.space_group_name_H-M   'P 1'
#
loop_
_entity.id
_entity.type
_entity.pdbx_description
1 polymer ?
#
loop_
_entity_poly.entity_id
_entity_poly.type
_entity_poly.pdbx_seq_one_letter_code
_entity_poly.pdbx_strand_id
1 'polypeptide(L)'
;MFSNDSEALGYIAWWGLSPAINLLNNYLCECDTSNSPYCFRSSVNVFCFGMGDARHIIKTVSQSINSKHLYKQFDMFERNIELVARQILQLYTVGIPNKDMGLQAIYLIKDKTDIFLELYGNTLIRETTETWLDGIATHFINTITDTGVFYETFPKISVNKLKSKERDHLECVFKSWRRKNLPKFDISTYWNSRVRQHLGVRYDAIPNVFDWDCSIVLRDRGVKTIDSREYSRWRSTGVAFTPRQASYLSPNRSLASPRYFSHSQCSGDLGGSTLIGYWGDIVCSPFLAFGTFTERSPELSKTLPGGRIIYGASVLSELNLRCFMWELEHGRKAPPTIASTEFGVENEGEKTVDGGDENSSGADDAPEAKKEDSLKRGEDAGAEPKTHHPFRKCCFRSHQFSLGLFEGLLNCCFFSQIPVEDI
;
A
#
# COMPACT_ATOMS: atom_id res chain seq x y z
N MET A 1 20.68 -17.79 22.27
CA MET A 1 21.75 -16.78 22.32
C MET A 1 21.78 -16.18 20.93
N PHE A 2 21.26 -14.96 20.75
CA PHE A 2 21.29 -14.29 19.44
C PHE A 2 22.72 -13.77 19.24
N SER A 3 23.36 -14.18 18.16
CA SER A 3 24.79 -14.00 17.89
C SER A 3 25.05 -12.77 17.02
N ASN A 4 24.00 -12.15 16.46
CA ASN A 4 24.12 -11.03 15.54
C ASN A 4 22.86 -10.14 15.55
N ASP A 5 23.03 -8.84 15.32
CA ASP A 5 21.96 -7.82 15.32
C ASP A 5 20.81 -8.14 14.34
N SER A 6 21.10 -8.91 13.29
CA SER A 6 20.13 -9.34 12.28
C SER A 6 19.29 -10.56 12.68
N GLU A 7 19.75 -11.38 13.64
CA GLU A 7 19.11 -12.67 13.96
C GLU A 7 17.75 -12.53 14.64
N ALA A 8 17.48 -11.36 15.23
CA ALA A 8 16.32 -11.18 16.08
C ALA A 8 14.97 -11.35 15.34
N LEU A 9 14.89 -11.09 14.03
CA LEU A 9 13.59 -10.80 13.41
C LEU A 9 12.85 -12.00 12.77
N GLY A 10 13.43 -13.20 12.70
CA GLY A 10 12.76 -14.45 12.25
C GLY A 10 12.14 -14.43 10.83
N TYR A 11 11.72 -15.57 10.27
CA TYR A 11 10.95 -15.55 9.01
C TYR A 11 9.55 -14.97 9.26
N ILE A 12 9.17 -13.91 8.53
CA ILE A 12 7.85 -13.27 8.65
C ILE A 12 7.13 -13.44 7.31
N ALA A 13 6.21 -14.39 7.24
CA ALA A 13 5.34 -14.58 6.08
C ALA A 13 4.19 -13.55 6.11
N TRP A 14 4.51 -12.26 6.02
CA TRP A 14 3.55 -11.17 6.25
C TRP A 14 2.37 -11.27 5.29
N TRP A 15 2.64 -11.12 3.99
CA TRP A 15 1.58 -11.09 2.99
C TRP A 15 1.05 -12.48 2.69
N GLY A 16 1.50 -13.54 3.38
CA GLY A 16 1.04 -14.91 3.15
C GLY A 16 1.11 -15.35 1.67
N LEU A 17 0.26 -16.30 1.30
CA LEU A 17 0.24 -16.91 -0.04
C LEU A 17 -1.10 -16.75 -0.78
N SER A 18 -2.06 -16.04 -0.18
CA SER A 18 -3.39 -15.84 -0.75
C SER A 18 -3.54 -14.45 -1.39
N PRO A 19 -4.32 -14.33 -2.47
CA PRO A 19 -4.78 -13.03 -2.93
C PRO A 19 -5.72 -12.37 -1.95
N ALA A 20 -5.93 -11.07 -2.10
CA ALA A 20 -7.05 -10.41 -1.47
C ALA A 20 -8.36 -11.14 -1.85
N ILE A 21 -9.09 -11.63 -0.86
CA ILE A 21 -10.41 -12.24 -1.00
C ILE A 21 -11.48 -11.34 -0.35
N ASN A 22 -12.69 -11.42 -0.86
CA ASN A 22 -13.86 -10.86 -0.18
C ASN A 22 -14.31 -11.90 0.85
N LEU A 23 -14.13 -11.58 2.14
CA LEU A 23 -14.43 -12.45 3.27
C LEU A 23 -15.93 -12.77 3.39
N LEU A 24 -16.78 -11.99 2.72
CA LEU A 24 -18.23 -12.14 2.76
C LEU A 24 -18.81 -12.76 1.48
N ASN A 25 -17.99 -13.07 0.47
CA ASN A 25 -18.50 -13.49 -0.84
C ASN A 25 -19.47 -14.68 -0.76
N ASN A 26 -19.14 -15.71 0.04
CA ASN A 26 -19.99 -16.88 0.21
C ASN A 26 -21.21 -16.60 1.10
N TYR A 27 -21.08 -15.68 2.06
CA TYR A 27 -22.19 -15.25 2.90
C TYR A 27 -23.27 -14.52 2.09
N LEU A 28 -22.88 -13.72 1.09
CA LEU A 28 -23.81 -12.97 0.25
C LEU A 28 -24.63 -13.87 -0.68
N CYS A 29 -24.04 -14.95 -1.21
CA CYS A 29 -24.73 -15.85 -2.15
C CYS A 29 -25.80 -16.73 -1.50
N GLU A 30 -25.70 -17.04 -0.21
CA GLU A 30 -26.68 -17.86 0.52
C GLU A 30 -27.96 -17.08 0.86
N CYS A 31 -27.89 -15.75 0.98
CA CYS A 31 -29.08 -14.91 1.22
C CYS A 31 -29.96 -14.76 -0.01
N ASP A 32 -29.36 -14.66 -1.20
CA ASP A 32 -30.11 -14.40 -2.44
C ASP A 32 -30.85 -15.63 -2.96
N THR A 33 -30.41 -16.84 -2.58
CA THR A 33 -30.99 -18.11 -3.07
C THR A 33 -32.02 -18.74 -2.15
N SER A 34 -32.03 -18.36 -0.87
CA SER A 34 -33.07 -18.77 0.06
C SER A 34 -34.16 -17.71 0.11
N ASN A 35 -35.31 -17.98 -0.52
CA ASN A 35 -36.60 -17.29 -0.29
C ASN A 35 -37.10 -17.48 1.16
N SER A 36 -36.18 -17.61 2.12
CA SER A 36 -36.44 -17.74 3.54
C SER A 36 -36.68 -16.34 4.11
N PRO A 37 -37.87 -16.07 4.67
CA PRO A 37 -38.18 -14.78 5.29
C PRO A 37 -37.32 -14.47 6.54
N TYR A 38 -36.41 -15.39 6.91
CA TYR A 38 -35.49 -15.26 8.03
C TYR A 38 -34.06 -14.86 7.63
N CYS A 39 -33.74 -14.69 6.34
CA CYS A 39 -32.39 -14.29 5.90
C CYS A 39 -32.15 -12.77 5.96
N PHE A 40 -32.80 -12.08 6.90
CA PHE A 40 -32.53 -10.68 7.23
C PHE A 40 -31.58 -10.61 8.43
N ARG A 41 -30.39 -11.23 8.33
CA ARG A 41 -29.38 -11.07 9.39
C ARG A 41 -28.90 -9.61 9.39
N SER A 42 -29.28 -8.90 10.44
CA SER A 42 -29.25 -7.44 10.55
C SER A 42 -27.85 -6.84 10.78
N SER A 43 -26.79 -7.65 10.63
CA SER A 43 -25.37 -7.27 10.68
C SER A 43 -24.49 -8.48 10.94
N VAL A 44 -23.30 -8.52 10.33
CA VAL A 44 -22.23 -9.48 10.58
C VAL A 44 -21.04 -8.79 11.26
N ASN A 45 -20.47 -9.44 12.28
CA ASN A 45 -19.17 -9.09 12.83
C ASN A 45 -18.16 -10.11 12.30
N VAL A 46 -17.06 -9.64 11.72
CA VAL A 46 -16.01 -10.49 11.15
C VAL A 46 -14.81 -10.46 12.09
N PHE A 47 -14.41 -11.62 12.60
CA PHE A 47 -13.21 -11.73 13.40
C PHE A 47 -12.05 -12.25 12.55
N CYS A 48 -10.93 -11.53 12.57
CA CYS A 48 -9.77 -11.71 11.72
C CYS A 48 -8.53 -12.03 12.57
N PHE A 49 -8.06 -13.27 12.55
CA PHE A 49 -6.86 -13.70 13.27
C PHE A 49 -5.64 -13.77 12.34
N GLY A 50 -4.55 -13.08 12.70
CA GLY A 50 -3.23 -13.27 12.08
C GLY A 50 -3.21 -13.00 10.58
N MET A 51 -3.92 -11.97 10.12
CA MET A 51 -3.97 -11.61 8.71
C MET A 51 -2.66 -11.02 8.21
N GLY A 52 -1.88 -10.41 9.11
CA GLY A 52 -0.66 -9.68 8.78
C GLY A 52 -0.95 -8.30 8.17
N ASP A 53 -1.92 -8.18 7.27
CA ASP A 53 -2.27 -6.91 6.59
C ASP A 53 -3.78 -6.70 6.39
N ALA A 54 -4.14 -5.54 5.84
CA ALA A 54 -5.52 -5.09 5.67
C ALA A 54 -6.17 -5.49 4.32
N ARG A 55 -5.51 -6.24 3.43
CA ARG A 55 -5.96 -6.46 2.05
C ARG A 55 -7.34 -7.10 1.92
N HIS A 56 -7.66 -8.08 2.77
CA HIS A 56 -8.95 -8.76 2.68
C HIS A 56 -10.06 -7.82 3.17
N ILE A 57 -9.79 -6.98 4.18
CA ILE A 57 -10.72 -5.95 4.64
C ILE A 57 -10.95 -4.94 3.53
N ILE A 58 -9.88 -4.42 2.91
CA ILE A 58 -9.97 -3.45 1.81
C ILE A 58 -10.85 -3.99 0.68
N LYS A 59 -10.56 -5.22 0.20
CA LYS A 59 -11.36 -5.85 -0.87
C LYS A 59 -12.81 -6.14 -0.44
N THR A 60 -13.01 -6.63 0.78
CA THR A 60 -14.35 -6.94 1.30
C THR A 60 -15.20 -5.68 1.37
N VAL A 61 -14.69 -4.61 1.97
CA VAL A 61 -15.41 -3.34 2.11
C VAL A 61 -15.65 -2.70 0.74
N SER A 62 -14.67 -2.75 -0.17
CA SER A 62 -14.83 -2.17 -1.52
C SER A 62 -15.84 -2.93 -2.37
N GLN A 63 -15.99 -4.25 -2.20
CA GLN A 63 -16.91 -5.07 -2.99
C GLN A 63 -18.29 -5.25 -2.36
N SER A 64 -18.46 -4.94 -1.07
CA SER A 64 -19.74 -5.08 -0.34
C SER A 64 -20.72 -3.91 -0.57
N ILE A 65 -20.63 -3.27 -1.74
CA ILE A 65 -21.37 -2.05 -2.10
C ILE A 65 -22.89 -2.25 -2.13
N ASN A 66 -23.36 -3.40 -2.62
CA ASN A 66 -24.80 -3.71 -2.71
C ASN A 66 -25.34 -4.29 -1.39
N SER A 67 -24.46 -4.45 -0.40
CA SER A 67 -24.67 -5.14 0.86
C SER A 67 -24.52 -4.17 2.04
N LYS A 68 -24.94 -2.91 1.84
CA LYS A 68 -24.73 -1.76 2.76
C LYS A 68 -25.24 -1.98 4.19
N HIS A 69 -26.01 -3.05 4.43
CA HIS A 69 -26.59 -3.40 5.72
C HIS A 69 -25.98 -4.65 6.37
N LEU A 70 -25.00 -5.31 5.73
CA LEU A 70 -24.62 -6.67 6.11
C LEU A 70 -23.46 -6.79 7.09
N TYR A 71 -22.63 -5.76 7.34
CA TYR A 71 -21.55 -5.87 8.32
C TYR A 71 -21.42 -4.63 9.20
N LYS A 72 -21.18 -4.87 10.50
CA LYS A 72 -21.00 -3.82 11.52
C LYS A 72 -19.53 -3.57 11.86
N GLN A 73 -18.70 -4.61 11.86
CA GLN A 73 -17.39 -4.55 12.53
C GLN A 73 -16.39 -5.61 12.01
N PHE A 74 -15.12 -5.23 11.88
CA PHE A 74 -13.99 -6.14 11.65
C PHE A 74 -13.08 -6.16 12.87
N ASP A 75 -13.18 -7.18 13.71
CA ASP A 75 -12.27 -7.36 14.85
C ASP A 75 -10.98 -8.02 14.39
N MET A 76 -9.87 -7.30 14.46
CA MET A 76 -8.56 -7.80 14.02
C MET A 76 -7.75 -8.27 15.23
N PHE A 77 -6.98 -9.34 15.08
CA PHE A 77 -6.07 -9.83 16.10
C PHE A 77 -4.70 -10.09 15.50
N GLU A 78 -3.70 -9.37 16.00
CA GLU A 78 -2.31 -9.53 15.59
C GLU A 78 -1.42 -9.78 16.80
N ARG A 79 -0.39 -10.61 16.60
CA ARG A 79 0.58 -10.93 17.65
C ARG A 79 1.55 -9.78 17.92
N ASN A 80 1.94 -9.06 16.87
CA ASN A 80 3.01 -8.08 16.90
C ASN A 80 2.44 -6.68 16.73
N ILE A 81 2.87 -5.73 17.55
CA ILE A 81 2.33 -4.37 17.57
C ILE A 81 2.68 -3.60 16.29
N GLU A 82 3.81 -3.94 15.65
CA GLU A 82 4.22 -3.37 14.37
C GLU A 82 3.24 -3.71 13.24
N LEU A 83 2.63 -4.91 13.29
CA LEU A 83 1.57 -5.29 12.35
C LEU A 83 0.31 -4.46 12.59
N VAL A 84 -0.09 -4.28 13.86
CA VAL A 84 -1.22 -3.41 14.22
C VAL A 84 -0.98 -1.99 13.73
N ALA A 85 0.20 -1.42 13.99
CA ALA A 85 0.59 -0.09 13.51
C ALA A 85 0.47 0.01 11.99
N ARG A 86 1.01 -0.96 11.24
CA ARG A 86 0.94 -0.96 9.77
C ARG A 86 -0.48 -1.17 9.24
N GLN A 87 -1.32 -1.95 9.91
CA GLN A 87 -2.73 -2.10 9.56
C GLN A 87 -3.51 -0.79 9.80
N ILE A 88 -3.25 -0.08 10.90
CA ILE A 88 -3.79 1.26 11.15
C ILE A 88 -3.39 2.20 10.00
N LEU A 89 -2.10 2.21 9.62
CA LEU A 89 -1.61 3.02 8.51
C LEU A 89 -2.29 2.65 7.18
N GLN A 90 -2.42 1.37 6.85
CA GLN A 90 -3.07 0.90 5.62
C GLN A 90 -4.55 1.29 5.58
N LEU A 91 -5.30 1.03 6.65
CA LEU A 91 -6.72 1.37 6.75
C LEU A 91 -6.94 2.88 6.75
N TYR A 92 -6.05 3.64 7.40
CA TYR A 92 -6.08 5.10 7.37
C TYR A 92 -5.82 5.63 5.96
N THR A 93 -4.76 5.12 5.30
CA THR A 93 -4.40 5.51 3.93
C THR A 93 -5.56 5.27 2.98
N VAL A 94 -6.30 4.18 3.14
CA VAL A 94 -7.49 3.88 2.32
C VAL A 94 -8.71 4.71 2.76
N GLY A 95 -8.85 4.98 4.05
CA GLY A 95 -10.02 5.62 4.66
C GLY A 95 -10.05 7.15 4.58
N ILE A 96 -8.89 7.80 4.38
CA ILE A 96 -8.78 9.27 4.29
C ILE A 96 -9.56 9.81 3.08
N PRO A 97 -10.40 10.85 3.24
CA PRO A 97 -11.07 11.49 2.12
C PRO A 97 -10.07 12.08 1.13
N ASN A 98 -10.35 11.96 -0.16
CA ASN A 98 -9.44 12.43 -1.20
C ASN A 98 -9.22 13.96 -1.15
N LYS A 99 -10.23 14.73 -0.75
CA LYS A 99 -10.12 16.19 -0.53
C LYS A 99 -9.04 16.58 0.50
N ASP A 100 -8.76 15.70 1.46
CA ASP A 100 -7.80 15.95 2.54
C ASP A 100 -6.37 15.57 2.12
N MET A 101 -6.21 15.03 0.91
CA MET A 101 -4.91 14.74 0.28
C MET A 101 -4.40 15.90 -0.61
N GLY A 102 -5.21 16.95 -0.85
CA GLY A 102 -4.73 18.25 -1.36
C GLY A 102 -4.48 18.42 -2.87
N LEU A 103 -5.07 17.59 -3.75
CA LEU A 103 -4.92 17.65 -5.23
C LEU A 103 -6.27 17.47 -5.98
N GLN A 104 -6.28 17.46 -7.32
CA GLN A 104 -7.49 17.30 -8.17
C GLN A 104 -8.03 15.86 -8.20
N ALA A 105 -9.36 15.69 -8.23
CA ALA A 105 -10.09 14.43 -7.94
C ALA A 105 -9.61 13.14 -8.63
N ILE A 106 -9.16 13.18 -9.90
CA ILE A 106 -8.69 11.99 -10.62
C ILE A 106 -7.25 11.62 -10.24
N TYR A 107 -6.38 12.62 -10.10
CA TYR A 107 -5.00 12.41 -9.62
C TYR A 107 -4.97 11.91 -8.17
N LEU A 108 -5.94 12.35 -7.36
CA LEU A 108 -6.04 11.97 -5.94
C LEU A 108 -6.09 10.46 -5.70
N ILE A 109 -6.90 9.71 -6.46
CA ILE A 109 -7.00 8.26 -6.27
C ILE A 109 -5.70 7.57 -6.70
N LYS A 110 -5.06 8.06 -7.77
CA LYS A 110 -3.76 7.54 -8.24
C LYS A 110 -2.67 7.83 -7.21
N ASP A 111 -2.57 9.05 -6.69
CA ASP A 111 -1.62 9.43 -5.65
C ASP A 111 -1.81 8.58 -4.38
N LYS A 112 -3.06 8.35 -3.97
CA LYS A 112 -3.42 7.48 -2.86
C LYS A 112 -2.98 6.03 -3.08
N THR A 113 -3.22 5.52 -4.29
CA THR A 113 -2.80 4.17 -4.70
C THR A 113 -1.28 4.05 -4.64
N ASP A 114 -0.56 5.04 -5.18
CA ASP A 114 0.90 5.07 -5.18
C ASP A 114 1.47 5.08 -3.75
N ILE A 115 0.98 5.98 -2.90
CA ILE A 115 1.39 6.09 -1.49
C ILE A 115 1.14 4.77 -0.76
N PHE A 116 -0.04 4.17 -0.96
CA PHE A 116 -0.35 2.88 -0.35
C PHE A 116 0.64 1.80 -0.81
N LEU A 117 0.85 1.64 -2.11
CA LEU A 117 1.74 0.60 -2.66
C LEU A 117 3.18 0.78 -2.18
N GLU A 118 3.68 2.02 -2.19
CA GLU A 118 4.99 2.37 -1.67
C GLU A 118 5.15 1.97 -0.21
N LEU A 119 4.21 2.39 0.65
CA LEU A 119 4.25 2.05 2.06
C LEU A 119 4.00 0.57 2.32
N TYR A 120 3.24 -0.11 1.47
CA TYR A 120 2.88 -1.51 1.58
C TYR A 120 4.05 -2.45 1.25
N GLY A 121 4.72 -2.24 0.11
CA GLY A 121 5.62 -3.22 -0.48
C GLY A 121 7.08 -2.81 -0.66
N ASN A 122 7.44 -1.55 -0.43
CA ASN A 122 8.80 -1.07 -0.72
C ASN A 122 9.63 -0.78 0.52
N THR A 123 10.91 -1.15 0.46
CA THR A 123 11.97 -0.67 1.36
C THR A 123 12.30 0.80 1.11
N LEU A 124 12.34 1.22 -0.16
CA LEU A 124 12.61 2.60 -0.57
C LEU A 124 11.40 3.24 -1.26
N ILE A 125 11.06 4.44 -0.83
CA ILE A 125 9.89 5.22 -1.23
C ILE A 125 10.32 6.60 -1.74
N ARG A 126 9.37 7.35 -2.30
CA ARG A 126 9.62 8.74 -2.69
C ARG A 126 9.69 9.63 -1.46
N GLU A 127 10.40 10.75 -1.58
CA GLU A 127 10.49 11.76 -0.51
C GLU A 127 9.12 12.35 -0.15
N THR A 128 8.22 12.49 -1.13
CA THR A 128 6.85 12.93 -0.90
C THR A 128 6.10 11.97 0.02
N THR A 129 6.21 10.66 -0.23
CA THR A 129 5.61 9.59 0.59
C THR A 129 6.23 9.56 1.99
N GLU A 130 7.54 9.75 2.13
CA GLU A 130 8.20 9.83 3.44
C GLU A 130 7.72 11.05 4.25
N THR A 131 7.60 12.22 3.59
CA THR A 131 7.11 13.45 4.23
C THR A 131 5.66 13.28 4.70
N TRP A 132 4.83 12.65 3.86
CA TRP A 132 3.46 12.29 4.22
C TRP A 132 3.43 11.34 5.42
N LEU A 133 4.28 10.30 5.43
CA LEU A 133 4.40 9.38 6.57
C LEU A 133 4.82 10.08 7.86
N ASP A 134 5.74 11.05 7.84
CA ASP A 134 6.13 11.82 9.04
C ASP A 134 4.97 12.63 9.61
N GLY A 135 4.16 13.23 8.72
CA GLY A 135 2.92 13.93 9.08
C GLY A 135 1.93 13.00 9.76
N ILE A 136 1.60 11.87 9.13
CA ILE A 136 0.65 10.89 9.67
C ILE A 136 1.16 10.29 10.99
N ALA A 137 2.44 9.94 11.07
CA ALA A 137 3.05 9.48 12.31
C ALA A 137 2.90 10.51 13.44
N THR A 138 3.04 11.80 13.13
CA THR A 138 2.80 12.88 14.12
C THR A 138 1.36 12.89 14.61
N HIS A 139 0.38 12.74 13.71
CA HIS A 139 -1.02 12.66 14.10
C HIS A 139 -1.30 11.43 14.98
N PHE A 140 -0.77 10.26 14.62
CA PHE A 140 -0.94 9.05 15.43
C PHE A 140 -0.32 9.18 16.82
N ILE A 141 0.90 9.72 16.93
CA ILE A 141 1.56 9.93 18.24
C ILE A 141 0.71 10.82 19.16
N ASN A 142 0.12 11.88 18.61
CA ASN A 142 -0.64 12.85 19.41
C ASN A 142 -2.02 12.33 19.86
N THR A 143 -2.49 11.20 19.30
CA THR A 143 -3.87 10.75 19.48
C THR A 143 -3.97 9.32 20.02
N ILE A 144 -3.03 8.42 19.75
CA ILE A 144 -3.16 6.97 20.05
C ILE A 144 -3.39 6.64 21.53
N THR A 145 -2.85 7.45 22.45
CA THR A 145 -2.98 7.26 23.90
C THR A 145 -4.29 7.79 24.46
N ASP A 146 -4.99 8.68 23.74
CA ASP A 146 -6.34 9.13 24.05
C ASP A 146 -7.34 8.54 23.05
N THR A 147 -8.03 7.48 23.47
CA THR A 147 -8.93 6.76 22.57
C THR A 147 -10.11 7.59 22.07
N GLY A 148 -10.56 8.58 22.85
CA GLY A 148 -11.64 9.48 22.43
C GLY A 148 -11.18 10.38 21.28
N VAL A 149 -10.04 11.04 21.48
CA VAL A 149 -9.43 11.92 20.46
C VAL A 149 -9.03 11.12 19.22
N PHE A 150 -8.50 9.90 19.39
CA PHE A 150 -8.19 9.01 18.27
C PHE A 150 -9.43 8.70 17.43
N TYR A 151 -10.55 8.35 18.08
CA TYR A 151 -11.79 8.04 17.37
C TYR A 151 -12.37 9.26 16.65
N GLU A 152 -12.31 10.45 17.24
CA GLU A 152 -12.74 11.69 16.57
C GLU A 152 -11.89 11.99 15.32
N THR A 153 -10.59 11.71 15.38
CA THR A 153 -9.66 11.93 14.27
C THR A 153 -9.78 10.82 13.21
N PHE A 154 -10.08 9.59 13.62
CA PHE A 154 -10.09 8.39 12.79
C PHE A 154 -11.35 7.54 13.06
N PRO A 155 -12.56 8.00 12.67
CA PRO A 155 -13.83 7.37 13.08
C PRO A 155 -14.04 5.95 12.56
N LYS A 156 -13.23 5.52 11.58
CA LYS A 156 -13.25 4.18 10.97
C LYS A 156 -12.33 3.17 11.66
N ILE A 157 -11.58 3.58 12.68
CA ILE A 157 -10.58 2.73 13.34
C ILE A 157 -10.73 2.94 14.85
N SER A 158 -11.04 1.86 15.59
CA SER A 158 -11.07 1.90 17.04
C SER A 158 -9.83 1.23 17.63
N VAL A 159 -9.31 1.82 18.70
CA VAL A 159 -8.19 1.29 19.48
C VAL A 159 -8.60 0.99 20.93
N ASN A 160 -9.91 1.02 21.22
CA ASN A 160 -10.47 0.92 22.57
C ASN A 160 -10.18 -0.42 23.25
N LYS A 161 -10.04 -1.49 22.47
CA LYS A 161 -9.75 -2.83 22.99
C LYS A 161 -8.25 -3.07 23.24
N LEU A 162 -7.37 -2.16 22.82
CA LEU A 162 -5.94 -2.25 23.15
C LEU A 162 -5.68 -1.81 24.60
N LYS A 163 -4.90 -2.60 25.31
CA LYS A 163 -4.42 -2.25 26.66
C LYS A 163 -3.60 -0.97 26.59
N SER A 164 -3.59 -0.18 27.66
CA SER A 164 -2.80 1.08 27.69
C SER A 164 -1.33 0.85 27.33
N LYS A 165 -0.71 -0.23 27.83
CA LYS A 165 0.66 -0.62 27.49
C LYS A 165 0.86 -0.89 25.98
N GLU A 166 -0.14 -1.46 25.30
CA GLU A 166 -0.08 -1.71 23.86
C GLU A 166 -0.17 -0.39 23.08
N ARG A 167 -0.98 0.57 23.55
CA ARG A 167 -1.10 1.91 22.97
C ARG A 167 0.17 2.75 23.18
N ASP A 168 0.81 2.65 24.33
CA ASP A 168 2.13 3.26 24.58
C ASP A 168 3.18 2.67 23.64
N HIS A 169 3.13 1.35 23.40
CA HIS A 169 4.03 0.70 22.46
C HIS A 169 3.76 1.14 21.01
N LEU A 170 2.49 1.30 20.61
CA LEU A 170 2.15 1.88 19.31
C LEU A 170 2.72 3.29 19.17
N GLU A 171 2.62 4.13 20.20
CA GLU A 171 3.23 5.46 20.19
C GLU A 171 4.75 5.39 19.96
N CYS A 172 5.45 4.46 20.61
CA CYS A 172 6.88 4.20 20.37
C CYS A 172 7.16 3.77 18.91
N VAL A 173 6.34 2.90 18.33
CA VAL A 173 6.46 2.49 16.93
C VAL A 173 6.26 3.71 16.01
N PHE A 174 5.22 4.51 16.21
CA PHE A 174 4.96 5.70 15.41
C PHE A 174 6.07 6.75 15.54
N LYS A 175 6.67 6.90 16.73
CA LYS A 175 7.88 7.72 16.89
C LYS A 175 9.01 7.26 15.99
N SER A 176 9.25 5.95 15.86
CA SER A 176 10.30 5.42 14.98
C SER A 176 10.06 5.70 13.48
N TRP A 177 8.81 5.96 13.08
CA TRP A 177 8.47 6.26 11.68
C TRP A 177 8.91 7.67 11.26
N ARG A 178 9.19 8.54 12.21
CA ARG A 178 9.55 9.93 11.96
C ARG A 178 11.03 10.08 11.66
N ARG A 179 11.35 10.87 10.63
CA ARG A 179 12.74 11.12 10.20
C ARG A 179 13.56 11.72 11.34
N LYS A 180 12.98 12.62 12.14
CA LYS A 180 13.66 13.27 13.27
C LYS A 180 14.05 12.32 14.41
N ASN A 181 13.27 11.26 14.61
CA ASN A 181 13.46 10.29 15.68
C ASN A 181 14.36 9.14 15.23
N LEU A 182 14.36 8.85 13.92
CA LEU A 182 15.19 7.83 13.29
C LEU A 182 15.94 8.43 12.09
N PRO A 183 16.95 9.29 12.33
CA PRO A 183 17.65 9.99 11.26
C PRO A 183 18.51 9.05 10.41
N LYS A 184 19.11 8.02 11.03
CA LYS A 184 19.89 6.98 10.36
C LYS A 184 19.07 5.70 10.28
N PHE A 185 18.64 5.33 9.09
CA PHE A 185 17.92 4.08 8.83
C PHE A 185 18.26 3.55 7.44
N ASP A 186 19.34 2.77 7.39
CA ASP A 186 19.75 2.10 6.16
C ASP A 186 18.99 0.79 5.98
N ILE A 187 17.73 0.94 5.55
CA ILE A 187 16.82 -0.19 5.33
C ILE A 187 17.35 -1.18 4.28
N SER A 188 18.13 -0.71 3.31
CA SER A 188 18.72 -1.56 2.26
C SER A 188 19.74 -2.53 2.86
N THR A 189 20.58 -2.07 3.79
CA THR A 189 21.52 -2.92 4.52
C THR A 189 20.80 -3.93 5.41
N TYR A 190 19.71 -3.53 6.08
CA TYR A 190 18.92 -4.44 6.90
C TYR A 190 18.19 -5.50 6.06
N TRP A 191 17.63 -5.11 4.91
CA TRP A 191 17.05 -6.03 3.93
C TRP A 191 18.09 -7.04 3.45
N ASN A 192 19.27 -6.57 3.03
CA ASN A 192 20.33 -7.44 2.52
C ASN A 192 20.83 -8.43 3.59
N SER A 193 21.00 -7.95 4.82
CA SER A 193 21.37 -8.79 5.97
C SER A 193 20.34 -9.92 6.20
N ARG A 194 19.05 -9.60 6.08
CA ARG A 194 17.95 -10.56 6.20
C ARG A 194 17.95 -11.59 5.07
N VAL A 195 18.14 -11.15 3.83
CA VAL A 195 18.27 -12.06 2.68
C VAL A 195 19.48 -12.98 2.84
N ARG A 196 20.63 -12.45 3.26
CA ARG A 196 21.83 -13.23 3.55
C ARG A 196 21.60 -14.30 4.59
N GLN A 197 20.99 -13.92 5.71
CA GLN A 197 20.65 -14.88 6.77
C GLN A 197 19.69 -15.96 6.29
N HIS A 198 18.67 -15.59 5.51
CA HIS A 198 17.67 -16.54 5.00
C HIS A 198 18.24 -17.52 3.97
N LEU A 199 19.11 -17.05 3.07
CA LEU A 199 19.70 -17.90 2.02
C LEU A 199 20.85 -18.76 2.53
N GLY A 200 21.58 -18.29 3.56
CA GLY A 200 22.77 -18.95 4.10
C GLY A 200 23.79 -19.22 3.00
N VAL A 201 24.22 -20.48 2.87
CA VAL A 201 25.18 -20.92 1.84
C VAL A 201 24.70 -20.68 0.40
N ARG A 202 23.39 -20.49 0.19
CA ARG A 202 22.82 -20.24 -1.14
C ARG A 202 22.85 -18.76 -1.53
N TYR A 203 23.38 -17.88 -0.68
CA TYR A 203 23.44 -16.45 -0.95
C TYR A 203 24.25 -16.13 -2.22
N ASP A 204 25.30 -16.89 -2.50
CA ASP A 204 26.11 -16.69 -3.72
C ASP A 204 25.39 -17.15 -5.00
N ALA A 205 24.28 -17.88 -4.86
CA ALA A 205 23.45 -18.38 -5.95
C ALA A 205 22.11 -17.63 -6.06
N ILE A 206 22.02 -16.38 -5.56
CA ILE A 206 20.79 -15.56 -5.56
C ILE A 206 19.97 -15.65 -6.86
N PRO A 207 20.56 -15.46 -8.06
CA PRO A 207 19.76 -15.47 -9.29
C PRO A 207 19.01 -16.79 -9.50
N ASN A 208 19.66 -17.92 -9.20
CA ASN A 208 19.08 -19.25 -9.35
C ASN A 208 18.02 -19.53 -8.29
N VAL A 209 18.26 -19.11 -7.04
CA VAL A 209 17.28 -19.32 -5.95
C VAL A 209 16.04 -18.46 -6.18
N PHE A 210 16.20 -17.22 -6.67
CA PHE A 210 15.09 -16.31 -6.90
C PHE A 210 14.24 -16.78 -8.07
N ASP A 211 14.88 -17.24 -9.15
CA ASP A 211 14.18 -17.84 -10.27
C ASP A 211 13.46 -19.13 -9.87
N TRP A 212 14.10 -20.02 -9.10
CA TRP A 212 13.49 -21.25 -8.60
C TRP A 212 12.24 -20.97 -7.74
N ASP A 213 12.34 -20.03 -6.80
CA ASP A 213 11.22 -19.67 -5.93
C ASP A 213 10.04 -19.09 -6.76
N CYS A 214 10.30 -18.35 -7.82
CA CYS A 214 9.25 -17.82 -8.69
C CYS A 214 8.67 -18.86 -9.66
N SER A 215 9.55 -19.61 -10.34
CA SER A 215 9.19 -20.48 -11.47
C SER A 215 8.65 -21.83 -11.03
N ILE A 216 8.95 -22.26 -9.80
CA ILE A 216 8.49 -23.54 -9.26
C ILE A 216 7.63 -23.29 -8.03
N VAL A 217 8.19 -22.71 -6.96
CA VAL A 217 7.47 -22.62 -5.67
C VAL A 217 6.18 -21.80 -5.77
N LEU A 218 6.19 -20.66 -6.47
CA LEU A 218 4.98 -19.88 -6.69
C LEU A 218 4.06 -20.50 -7.76
N ARG A 219 4.61 -21.13 -8.80
CA ARG A 219 3.81 -21.78 -9.87
C ARG A 219 3.06 -23.01 -9.35
N ASP A 220 3.68 -23.84 -8.54
CA ASP A 220 3.08 -25.01 -7.88
C ASP A 220 1.90 -24.61 -6.97
N ARG A 221 1.94 -23.37 -6.47
CA ARG A 221 0.86 -22.76 -5.67
C ARG A 221 -0.20 -22.04 -6.50
N GLY A 222 -0.14 -22.17 -7.83
CA GLY A 222 -1.13 -21.62 -8.76
C GLY A 222 -0.92 -20.16 -9.15
N VAL A 223 0.16 -19.51 -8.73
CA VAL A 223 0.42 -18.10 -9.05
C VAL A 223 1.05 -17.99 -10.43
N LYS A 224 0.29 -17.57 -11.45
CA LYS A 224 0.73 -17.53 -12.86
C LYS A 224 1.09 -16.14 -13.40
N THR A 225 0.73 -15.08 -12.69
CA THR A 225 0.83 -13.69 -13.20
C THR A 225 2.09 -12.96 -12.77
N ILE A 226 2.85 -13.50 -11.81
CA ILE A 226 4.12 -12.89 -11.37
C ILE A 226 5.22 -13.30 -12.35
N ASP A 227 5.94 -12.31 -12.87
CA ASP A 227 7.10 -12.49 -13.74
C ASP A 227 8.38 -12.71 -12.92
N SER A 228 9.26 -13.61 -13.40
CA SER A 228 10.49 -13.97 -12.68
C SER A 228 11.44 -12.77 -12.53
N ARG A 229 11.51 -11.87 -13.51
CA ARG A 229 12.37 -10.67 -13.43
C ARG A 229 11.83 -9.69 -12.41
N GLU A 230 10.52 -9.48 -12.40
CA GLU A 230 9.84 -8.61 -11.43
C GLU A 230 10.01 -9.13 -9.99
N TYR A 231 9.79 -10.43 -9.77
CA TYR A 231 10.01 -11.08 -8.48
C TYR A 231 11.46 -11.00 -8.04
N SER A 232 12.41 -11.29 -8.93
CA SER A 232 13.84 -11.25 -8.65
C SER A 232 14.32 -9.83 -8.33
N ARG A 233 13.80 -8.81 -9.03
CA ARG A 233 14.08 -7.40 -8.75
C ARG A 233 13.63 -7.03 -7.34
N TRP A 234 12.40 -7.39 -6.97
CA TRP A 234 11.86 -7.13 -5.63
C TRP A 234 12.70 -7.86 -4.56
N ARG A 235 12.99 -9.16 -4.73
CA ARG A 235 13.82 -9.91 -3.77
C ARG A 235 15.23 -9.34 -3.59
N SER A 236 15.80 -8.78 -4.64
CA SER A 236 17.15 -8.19 -4.60
C SER A 236 17.19 -6.84 -3.91
N THR A 237 16.13 -6.04 -4.01
CA THR A 237 16.12 -4.61 -3.60
C THR A 237 15.17 -4.29 -2.45
N GLY A 238 14.17 -5.13 -2.21
CA GLY A 238 13.03 -4.84 -1.35
C GLY A 238 12.04 -3.83 -1.94
N VAL A 239 12.19 -3.42 -3.21
CA VAL A 239 11.33 -2.44 -3.88
C VAL A 239 10.43 -3.15 -4.90
N ALA A 240 9.14 -3.22 -4.62
CA ALA A 240 8.16 -3.90 -5.46
C ALA A 240 7.54 -2.94 -6.49
N PHE A 241 7.05 -1.79 -6.03
CA PHE A 241 6.19 -0.90 -6.79
C PHE A 241 6.92 0.40 -7.11
N THR A 242 7.05 0.71 -8.40
CA THR A 242 7.60 2.00 -8.86
C THR A 242 6.61 2.60 -9.85
N PRO A 243 5.42 3.02 -9.41
CA PRO A 243 4.32 3.43 -10.29
C PRO A 243 4.65 4.70 -11.09
N ARG A 244 5.64 5.47 -10.62
CA ARG A 244 6.16 6.65 -11.32
C ARG A 244 7.63 6.48 -11.67
N GLN A 245 8.02 7.11 -12.78
CA GLN A 245 9.41 7.39 -13.13
C GLN A 245 9.95 8.49 -12.22
N ALA A 246 10.33 8.11 -11.00
CA ALA A 246 10.82 9.02 -9.97
C ALA A 246 11.94 8.35 -9.16
N SER A 247 12.61 9.14 -8.32
CA SER A 247 13.64 8.64 -7.41
C SER A 247 13.02 8.02 -6.16
N TYR A 248 13.37 6.76 -5.86
CA TYR A 248 12.98 6.03 -4.66
C TYR A 248 14.22 5.83 -3.78
N LEU A 249 14.54 6.85 -2.98
CA LEU A 249 15.77 6.89 -2.17
C LEU A 249 15.48 7.01 -0.67
N SER A 250 14.26 7.41 -0.30
CA SER A 250 13.86 7.59 1.08
C SER A 250 13.53 6.24 1.71
N PRO A 251 14.02 5.92 2.92
CA PRO A 251 13.73 4.63 3.51
C PRO A 251 12.31 4.62 4.11
N ASN A 252 11.58 3.55 3.82
CA ASN A 252 10.24 3.32 4.35
C ASN A 252 10.31 2.96 5.85
N ARG A 253 10.27 3.97 6.71
CA ARG A 253 10.34 3.78 8.17
C ARG A 253 9.12 3.10 8.76
N SER A 254 8.02 2.93 8.01
CA SER A 254 6.92 2.09 8.48
C SER A 254 7.36 0.63 8.66
N LEU A 255 8.42 0.20 7.97
CA LEU A 255 9.04 -1.12 8.08
C LEU A 255 10.13 -1.19 9.16
N ALA A 256 10.30 -0.15 9.98
CA ALA A 256 11.21 -0.21 11.11
C ALA A 256 10.55 -0.97 12.27
N SER A 257 11.28 -1.91 12.89
CA SER A 257 10.92 -2.48 14.19
C SER A 257 12.02 -2.14 15.19
N PRO A 258 11.72 -1.33 16.22
CA PRO A 258 12.62 -1.15 17.35
C PRO A 258 12.48 -2.35 18.30
N ARG A 259 13.59 -3.01 18.60
CA ARG A 259 13.65 -4.07 19.62
C ARG A 259 14.57 -3.69 20.75
N TYR A 260 14.01 -3.68 21.95
CA TYR A 260 14.77 -3.47 23.17
C TYR A 260 15.33 -4.79 23.68
N PHE A 261 16.64 -4.83 23.91
CA PHE A 261 17.31 -5.94 24.53
C PHE A 261 17.56 -5.61 26.01
N SER A 262 16.86 -6.31 26.90
CA SER A 262 17.10 -6.15 28.34
C SER A 262 18.49 -6.67 28.72
N HIS A 263 19.14 -6.02 29.69
CA HIS A 263 20.35 -6.54 30.34
C HIS A 263 20.18 -7.94 30.94
N SER A 264 18.93 -8.35 31.26
CA SER A 264 18.63 -9.70 31.74
C SER A 264 18.58 -10.77 30.65
N GLN A 265 18.36 -10.38 29.38
CA GLN A 265 18.19 -11.30 28.25
C GLN A 265 19.38 -11.32 27.30
N CYS A 266 20.22 -10.28 27.32
CA CYS A 266 21.45 -10.20 26.54
C CYS A 266 22.59 -9.65 27.39
N SER A 267 23.75 -10.30 27.30
CA SER A 267 24.98 -9.89 27.98
C SER A 267 25.88 -9.10 27.03
N GLY A 268 26.73 -8.22 27.58
CA GLY A 268 27.63 -7.36 26.79
C GLY A 268 26.96 -6.07 26.29
N ASP A 269 27.51 -5.48 25.24
CA ASP A 269 27.12 -4.17 24.69
C ASP A 269 25.67 -4.09 24.19
N LEU A 270 25.03 -5.24 23.99
CA LEU A 270 23.64 -5.36 23.56
C LEU A 270 22.64 -5.26 24.73
N GLY A 271 23.07 -5.51 25.96
CA GLY A 271 22.22 -5.37 27.14
C GLY A 271 21.87 -3.89 27.35
N GLY A 272 20.58 -3.59 27.47
CA GLY A 272 20.05 -2.24 27.61
C GLY A 272 19.97 -1.43 26.30
N SER A 273 20.34 -2.02 25.16
CA SER A 273 20.31 -1.34 23.86
C SER A 273 18.98 -1.55 23.13
N THR A 274 18.62 -0.58 22.28
CA THR A 274 17.53 -0.72 21.30
C THR A 274 18.14 -0.91 19.93
N LEU A 275 17.95 -2.07 19.33
CA LEU A 275 18.30 -2.29 17.92
C LEU A 275 17.11 -1.93 17.04
N ILE A 276 17.38 -1.36 15.87
CA ILE A 276 16.37 -1.06 14.87
C ILE A 276 16.68 -1.89 13.65
N GLY A 277 15.70 -2.66 13.18
CA GLY A 277 15.86 -3.52 12.02
C GLY A 277 14.70 -3.45 11.03
N TYR A 278 14.84 -4.20 9.95
CA TYR A 278 13.83 -4.36 8.91
C TYR A 278 12.75 -5.36 9.33
N TRP A 279 11.51 -4.87 9.42
CA TRP A 279 10.33 -5.67 9.72
C TRP A 279 9.48 -5.84 8.46
N GLY A 280 9.80 -6.89 7.70
CA GLY A 280 8.97 -7.31 6.58
C GLY A 280 9.37 -8.66 5.99
N ASP A 281 8.61 -9.06 4.98
CA ASP A 281 8.79 -10.32 4.28
C ASP A 281 9.84 -10.17 3.16
N ILE A 282 10.65 -11.20 2.99
CA ILE A 282 11.75 -11.27 2.01
C ILE A 282 11.59 -12.47 1.06
N VAL A 283 10.46 -13.19 1.15
CA VAL A 283 10.16 -14.38 0.35
C VAL A 283 8.80 -14.27 -0.31
N CYS A 284 7.73 -14.09 0.45
CA CYS A 284 6.40 -13.89 -0.14
C CYS A 284 6.37 -12.43 -0.60
N SER A 285 6.06 -12.19 -1.88
CA SER A 285 6.07 -10.85 -2.45
C SER A 285 4.76 -10.10 -2.16
N PRO A 286 4.77 -8.76 -2.06
CA PRO A 286 3.54 -7.98 -1.88
C PRO A 286 2.59 -8.11 -3.08
N PHE A 287 3.11 -8.51 -4.24
CA PHE A 287 2.34 -8.85 -5.44
C PHE A 287 1.27 -9.91 -5.18
N LEU A 288 1.47 -10.79 -4.18
CA LEU A 288 0.50 -11.83 -3.87
C LEU A 288 -0.83 -11.25 -3.41
N ALA A 289 -0.83 -10.08 -2.78
CA ALA A 289 -2.05 -9.47 -2.25
C ALA A 289 -2.99 -8.94 -3.35
N PHE A 290 -2.44 -8.23 -4.32
CA PHE A 290 -3.24 -7.48 -5.30
C PHE A 290 -2.87 -7.76 -6.76
N GLY A 291 -1.78 -8.48 -7.04
CA GLY A 291 -1.21 -8.65 -8.38
C GLY A 291 -1.37 -10.04 -8.98
N THR A 292 -2.08 -10.95 -8.32
CA THR A 292 -2.23 -12.34 -8.80
C THR A 292 -3.33 -12.52 -9.84
N PHE A 293 -4.32 -11.63 -9.85
CA PHE A 293 -5.52 -11.76 -10.67
C PHE A 293 -6.29 -10.44 -10.73
N THR A 294 -6.99 -10.16 -11.83
CA THR A 294 -7.95 -9.06 -11.92
C THR A 294 -9.24 -9.50 -12.61
N GLU A 295 -10.38 -9.17 -12.00
CA GLU A 295 -11.73 -9.34 -12.59
C GLU A 295 -12.13 -8.14 -13.44
N ARG A 296 -11.35 -7.05 -13.38
CA ARG A 296 -11.72 -5.73 -13.92
C ARG A 296 -11.40 -5.59 -15.39
N SER A 297 -10.25 -6.15 -15.76
CA SER A 297 -9.69 -6.09 -17.11
C SER A 297 -9.08 -7.45 -17.46
N PRO A 298 -9.90 -8.41 -17.93
CA PRO A 298 -9.43 -9.74 -18.31
C PRO A 298 -8.30 -9.72 -19.34
N GLU A 299 -8.26 -8.69 -20.20
CA GLU A 299 -7.18 -8.43 -21.15
C GLU A 299 -5.81 -8.28 -20.48
N LEU A 300 -5.74 -7.72 -19.28
CA LEU A 300 -4.48 -7.55 -18.54
C LEU A 300 -4.01 -8.84 -17.86
N SER A 301 -4.88 -9.85 -17.76
CA SER A 301 -4.55 -11.19 -17.26
C SER A 301 -4.12 -12.15 -18.38
N LYS A 302 -4.10 -11.71 -19.65
CA LYS A 302 -3.72 -12.55 -20.79
C LYS A 302 -2.20 -12.75 -20.85
N THR A 303 -1.79 -13.97 -21.17
CA THR A 303 -0.40 -14.33 -21.48
C THR A 303 -0.24 -14.58 -22.96
N LEU A 304 0.92 -14.23 -23.52
CA LEU A 304 1.30 -14.56 -24.90
C LEU A 304 1.63 -16.06 -25.05
N PRO A 305 1.70 -16.59 -26.29
CA PRO A 305 2.20 -17.93 -26.55
C PRO A 305 3.54 -18.19 -25.84
N GLY A 306 3.68 -19.35 -25.21
CA GLY A 306 4.84 -19.67 -24.36
C GLY A 306 4.75 -19.17 -22.92
N GLY A 307 3.59 -18.66 -22.48
CA GLY A 307 3.35 -18.28 -21.08
C GLY A 307 3.97 -16.94 -20.67
N ARG A 308 4.38 -16.11 -21.63
CA ARG A 308 4.97 -14.80 -21.36
C ARG A 308 3.90 -13.82 -20.86
N ILE A 309 4.17 -13.20 -19.72
CA ILE A 309 3.30 -12.22 -19.08
C ILE A 309 3.44 -10.87 -19.80
N ILE A 310 2.30 -10.24 -20.12
CA ILE A 310 2.26 -8.92 -20.79
C ILE A 310 2.32 -7.80 -19.75
N TYR A 311 1.44 -7.88 -18.73
CA TYR A 311 1.36 -6.92 -17.65
C TYR A 311 1.80 -7.56 -16.34
N GLY A 312 2.85 -6.98 -15.73
CA GLY A 312 3.42 -7.47 -14.48
C GLY A 312 2.47 -7.33 -13.28
N ALA A 313 2.81 -8.01 -12.20
CA ALA A 313 2.00 -8.03 -11.00
C ALA A 313 1.96 -6.66 -10.29
N SER A 314 2.96 -5.80 -10.48
CA SER A 314 2.93 -4.39 -10.05
C SER A 314 1.76 -3.64 -10.70
N VAL A 315 1.59 -3.78 -12.02
CA VAL A 315 0.52 -3.12 -12.78
C VAL A 315 -0.85 -3.63 -12.34
N LEU A 316 -0.99 -4.94 -12.16
CA LEU A 316 -2.22 -5.54 -11.67
C LEU A 316 -2.56 -5.08 -10.24
N SER A 317 -1.54 -4.93 -9.39
CA SER A 317 -1.72 -4.45 -8.01
C SER A 317 -2.21 -3.00 -7.98
N GLU A 318 -1.60 -2.12 -8.78
CA GLU A 318 -2.02 -0.73 -8.94
C GLU A 318 -3.46 -0.63 -9.43
N LEU A 319 -3.78 -1.37 -10.50
CA LEU A 319 -5.13 -1.43 -11.06
C LEU A 319 -6.17 -1.83 -10.02
N ASN A 320 -5.98 -3.00 -9.39
CA ASN A 320 -6.97 -3.55 -8.48
C ASN A 320 -7.19 -2.63 -7.28
N LEU A 321 -6.11 -2.10 -6.72
CA LEU A 321 -6.18 -1.20 -5.58
C LEU A 321 -6.83 0.13 -5.94
N ARG A 322 -6.52 0.69 -7.12
CA ARG A 322 -7.16 1.91 -7.65
C ARG A 322 -8.67 1.72 -7.80
N CYS A 323 -9.10 0.58 -8.34
CA CYS A 323 -10.52 0.22 -8.39
C CYS A 323 -11.13 0.12 -7.00
N PHE A 324 -10.46 -0.53 -6.04
CA PHE A 324 -10.97 -0.63 -4.66
C PHE A 324 -11.11 0.74 -4.00
N MET A 325 -10.13 1.63 -4.15
CA MET A 325 -10.19 2.98 -3.60
C MET A 325 -11.35 3.79 -4.21
N TRP A 326 -11.56 3.69 -5.52
CA TRP A 326 -12.67 4.37 -6.19
C TRP A 326 -14.02 3.84 -5.70
N GLU A 327 -14.15 2.52 -5.56
CA GLU A 327 -15.36 1.84 -5.08
C GLU A 327 -15.72 2.23 -3.65
N LEU A 328 -14.72 2.34 -2.78
CA LEU A 328 -14.89 2.78 -1.39
C LEU A 328 -15.38 4.22 -1.29
N GLU A 329 -14.97 5.09 -2.20
CA GLU A 329 -15.40 6.49 -2.23
C GLU A 329 -16.80 6.66 -2.82
N HIS A 330 -17.11 5.96 -3.91
CA HIS A 330 -18.33 6.19 -4.67
C HIS A 330 -19.47 5.24 -4.30
N GLY A 331 -19.18 4.14 -3.58
CA GLY A 331 -20.19 3.15 -3.21
C GLY A 331 -20.92 2.56 -4.42
N ARG A 332 -20.20 2.36 -5.53
CA ARG A 332 -20.64 1.71 -6.78
C ARG A 332 -19.43 1.09 -7.47
N LYS A 333 -19.65 0.16 -8.41
CA LYS A 333 -18.57 -0.56 -9.11
C LYS A 333 -17.71 0.41 -9.93
N ALA A 334 -16.38 0.26 -9.88
CA ALA A 334 -15.46 1.11 -10.65
C ALA A 334 -15.74 1.03 -12.16
N PRO A 335 -15.82 2.18 -12.87
CA PRO A 335 -16.03 2.19 -14.30
C PRO A 335 -14.77 1.71 -15.04
N PRO A 336 -14.91 1.25 -16.30
CA PRO A 336 -13.78 0.79 -17.10
C PRO A 336 -12.65 1.81 -17.25
N THR A 337 -12.95 3.12 -17.24
CA THR A 337 -11.95 4.19 -17.33
C THR A 337 -11.00 4.25 -16.14
N ILE A 338 -11.46 3.81 -14.96
CA ILE A 338 -10.62 3.64 -13.77
C ILE A 338 -9.88 2.30 -13.81
N ALA A 339 -10.38 1.33 -14.58
CA ALA A 339 -9.74 0.04 -14.77
C ALA A 339 -8.72 0.04 -15.95
N SER A 340 -8.82 0.98 -16.87
CA SER A 340 -7.81 1.17 -17.90
C SER A 340 -6.55 1.75 -17.24
N THR A 341 -5.47 1.00 -17.27
CA THR A 341 -4.13 1.57 -17.09
C THR A 341 -3.90 2.54 -18.24
N GLU A 342 -3.42 3.76 -17.97
CA GLU A 342 -3.06 4.77 -18.98
C GLU A 342 -1.84 4.30 -19.81
N PHE A 343 -1.97 3.19 -20.51
CA PHE A 343 -1.03 2.68 -21.50
C PHE A 343 -1.79 2.54 -22.81
N GLY A 344 -1.91 3.67 -23.53
CA GLY A 344 -2.09 3.71 -24.97
C GLY A 344 -3.20 2.84 -25.55
N VAL A 345 -4.44 2.98 -25.08
CA VAL A 345 -5.59 2.66 -25.93
C VAL A 345 -6.04 3.98 -26.52
N GLU A 346 -5.52 4.29 -27.72
CA GLU A 346 -6.20 5.24 -28.60
C GLU A 346 -7.62 4.71 -28.80
N ASN A 347 -8.61 5.46 -28.34
CA ASN A 347 -10.00 5.16 -28.65
C ASN A 347 -10.20 5.42 -30.15
N GLU A 348 -10.00 4.41 -30.98
CA GLU A 348 -10.65 4.36 -32.29
C GLU A 348 -12.15 4.16 -32.04
N GLY A 349 -12.87 5.28 -31.90
CA GLY A 349 -14.26 5.18 -31.48
C GLY A 349 -15.08 6.46 -31.46
N GLU A 350 -14.73 7.48 -32.26
CA GLU A 350 -15.70 8.51 -32.66
C GLU A 350 -15.71 8.62 -34.18
N LYS A 351 -16.54 7.77 -34.81
CA LYS A 351 -17.07 8.08 -36.14
C LYS A 351 -18.17 9.11 -35.96
N THR A 352 -17.82 10.39 -36.02
CA THR A 352 -18.79 11.42 -36.36
C THR A 352 -19.13 11.27 -37.85
N VAL A 353 -20.38 10.93 -38.09
CA VAL A 353 -21.03 11.04 -39.39
C VAL A 353 -21.17 12.53 -39.68
N ASP A 354 -20.56 12.99 -40.76
CA ASP A 354 -21.12 14.12 -41.51
C ASP A 354 -20.84 13.92 -43.00
N GLY A 355 -21.88 14.12 -43.81
CA GLY A 355 -21.88 13.83 -45.24
C GLY A 355 -21.94 15.11 -46.09
N GLY A 356 -21.31 15.03 -47.27
CA GLY A 356 -21.48 15.88 -48.46
C GLY A 356 -20.92 17.31 -48.35
N ASP A 357 -20.25 17.92 -49.33
CA ASP A 357 -20.03 17.58 -50.74
C ASP A 357 -18.77 18.32 -51.29
N GLU A 358 -18.09 17.62 -52.19
CA GLU A 358 -17.45 18.01 -53.47
C GLU A 358 -16.50 19.22 -53.68
N ASN A 359 -15.38 18.86 -54.34
CA ASN A 359 -14.63 19.54 -55.43
C ASN A 359 -13.60 20.64 -55.10
N SER A 360 -12.29 20.34 -55.21
CA SER A 360 -11.55 20.27 -56.50
C SER A 360 -10.02 20.46 -56.33
N SER A 361 -9.28 19.64 -57.09
CA SER A 361 -7.96 19.83 -57.73
C SER A 361 -6.71 20.30 -56.96
N GLY A 362 -5.61 19.53 -57.13
CA GLY A 362 -4.36 20.10 -57.65
C GLY A 362 -3.04 19.74 -56.97
N ALA A 363 -2.37 18.70 -57.49
CA ALA A 363 -0.92 18.55 -57.77
C ALA A 363 0.15 18.73 -56.66
N ASP A 364 0.86 17.62 -56.41
CA ASP A 364 2.32 17.41 -56.54
C ASP A 364 3.28 18.59 -56.23
N ASP A 365 4.16 18.40 -55.25
CA ASP A 365 5.61 18.24 -55.47
C ASP A 365 6.39 18.17 -54.15
N ALA A 366 7.20 17.11 -54.01
CA ALA A 366 8.47 17.10 -53.28
C ALA A 366 9.58 17.34 -54.33
N PRO A 367 10.85 17.74 -54.04
CA PRO A 367 11.63 17.16 -52.93
C PRO A 367 12.81 18.03 -52.36
N GLU A 368 13.61 17.40 -51.48
CA GLU A 368 15.03 17.66 -51.17
C GLU A 368 15.44 18.98 -50.48
N ALA A 369 16.51 19.11 -49.69
CA ALA A 369 17.42 18.24 -48.95
C ALA A 369 18.41 19.16 -48.19
N LYS A 370 18.98 18.67 -47.07
CA LYS A 370 20.27 19.03 -46.44
C LYS A 370 20.46 20.45 -45.86
N LYS A 371 20.75 20.52 -44.54
CA LYS A 371 22.14 20.65 -44.02
C LYS A 371 22.17 20.77 -42.48
N GLU A 372 23.07 20.00 -41.89
CA GLU A 372 23.71 20.24 -40.59
C GLU A 372 24.37 21.64 -40.56
N ASP A 373 24.44 22.32 -39.40
CA ASP A 373 25.65 22.26 -38.56
C ASP A 373 25.61 23.21 -37.34
N SER A 374 26.16 22.71 -36.23
CA SER A 374 26.98 23.37 -35.19
C SER A 374 26.49 24.53 -34.28
N LEU A 375 26.75 24.27 -32.99
CA LEU A 375 26.90 25.13 -31.82
C LEU A 375 27.35 26.59 -32.06
N LYS A 376 26.87 27.50 -31.19
CA LYS A 376 27.77 28.33 -30.35
C LYS A 376 27.08 28.94 -29.12
N ARG A 377 27.91 29.02 -28.08
CA ARG A 377 27.75 29.50 -26.71
C ARG A 377 27.71 31.03 -26.67
N GLY A 378 26.97 31.60 -25.73
CA GLY A 378 27.03 33.03 -25.38
C GLY A 378 26.48 33.24 -23.97
N GLU A 379 27.39 33.47 -23.02
CA GLU A 379 27.13 34.06 -21.71
C GLU A 379 26.80 35.55 -21.90
N ASP A 380 25.86 36.10 -21.13
CA ASP A 380 26.14 37.33 -20.39
C ASP A 380 25.14 37.62 -19.25
N ALA A 381 25.65 38.33 -18.26
CA ALA A 381 25.12 38.57 -16.92
C ALA A 381 24.03 39.66 -16.82
N GLY A 382 23.30 39.68 -15.69
CA GLY A 382 22.43 40.82 -15.35
C GLY A 382 21.59 40.68 -14.08
N ALA A 383 22.21 40.95 -12.93
CA ALA A 383 21.72 41.58 -11.68
C ALA A 383 20.29 41.33 -11.11
N GLU A 384 20.26 40.95 -9.82
CA GLU A 384 19.11 40.99 -8.89
C GLU A 384 18.50 42.40 -8.71
N PRO A 385 17.27 42.48 -8.18
CA PRO A 385 17.18 43.03 -6.83
C PRO A 385 16.27 42.24 -5.87
N LYS A 386 16.72 42.23 -4.61
CA LYS A 386 16.07 41.72 -3.41
C LYS A 386 14.80 42.49 -3.07
N THR A 387 13.74 41.78 -2.69
CA THR A 387 12.65 42.33 -1.85
C THR A 387 12.32 41.37 -0.71
N HIS A 388 12.39 41.90 0.51
CA HIS A 388 12.05 41.25 1.77
C HIS A 388 10.59 41.55 2.17
N HIS A 389 10.05 40.64 2.99
CA HIS A 389 8.88 40.72 3.89
C HIS A 389 7.55 40.10 3.41
N PRO A 390 6.69 39.61 4.34
CA PRO A 390 6.99 38.82 5.55
C PRO A 390 6.05 37.60 5.71
N PHE A 391 6.44 36.70 6.63
CA PHE A 391 5.62 35.61 7.18
C PHE A 391 4.18 36.05 7.51
N ARG A 392 3.18 35.38 6.93
CA ARG A 392 1.82 35.35 7.46
C ARG A 392 1.60 34.06 8.24
N LYS A 393 1.52 34.19 9.57
CA LYS A 393 0.85 33.23 10.45
C LYS A 393 -0.60 33.09 9.97
N CYS A 394 -0.99 31.91 9.48
CA CYS A 394 -2.40 31.59 9.30
C CYS A 394 -2.89 30.87 10.56
N CYS A 395 -3.73 31.57 11.30
CA CYS A 395 -4.42 31.12 12.49
C CYS A 395 -5.53 30.14 12.05
N PHE A 396 -5.44 28.85 12.39
CA PHE A 396 -6.55 27.92 12.18
C PHE A 396 -7.63 28.21 13.22
N ARG A 397 -8.66 28.95 12.81
CA ARG A 397 -9.93 29.03 13.52
C ARG A 397 -10.67 27.69 13.35
N SER A 398 -11.06 27.10 14.46
CA SER A 398 -12.03 26.02 14.55
C SER A 398 -13.30 26.38 13.77
N HIS A 399 -13.59 25.66 12.70
CA HIS A 399 -14.90 25.70 12.05
C HIS A 399 -15.51 24.30 12.11
N GLN A 400 -16.49 24.19 13.01
CA GLN A 400 -17.49 23.14 13.07
C GLN A 400 -18.25 23.15 11.74
N PHE A 401 -18.17 22.08 10.95
CA PHE A 401 -18.99 21.91 9.75
C PHE A 401 -19.66 20.54 9.72
N SER A 402 -20.99 20.61 9.85
CA SER A 402 -22.02 19.83 9.16
C SER A 402 -21.64 18.42 8.68
N LEU A 403 -22.06 17.44 9.48
CA LEU A 403 -22.11 16.01 9.17
C LEU A 403 -23.07 15.74 8.00
N GLY A 404 -22.52 15.45 6.83
CA GLY A 404 -23.23 14.85 5.70
C GLY A 404 -22.81 13.39 5.53
N LEU A 405 -23.68 12.47 5.96
CA LEU A 405 -23.84 11.08 5.50
C LEU A 405 -22.55 10.24 5.35
N PHE A 406 -21.99 9.75 6.47
CA PHE A 406 -21.19 8.51 6.50
C PHE A 406 -21.06 8.00 7.96
N GLU A 407 -22.19 7.68 8.60
CA GLU A 407 -22.20 6.90 9.85
C GLU A 407 -22.58 5.45 9.50
N GLY A 408 -21.65 4.50 9.64
CA GLY A 408 -21.99 3.08 9.52
C GLY A 408 -20.94 2.14 8.92
N LEU A 409 -19.69 2.53 8.73
CA LEU A 409 -18.67 1.63 8.18
C LEU A 409 -17.36 1.71 8.97
N LEU A 410 -16.99 0.54 9.52
CA LEU A 410 -15.77 0.19 10.25
C LEU A 410 -15.71 0.66 11.71
N ASN A 411 -16.22 -0.19 12.59
CA ASN A 411 -15.56 -0.41 13.88
C ASN A 411 -14.52 -1.52 13.66
N CYS A 412 -13.28 -1.34 14.11
CA CYS A 412 -12.27 -2.40 14.19
C CYS A 412 -11.73 -2.44 15.61
N CYS A 413 -11.61 -3.61 16.22
CA CYS A 413 -11.44 -3.70 17.66
C CYS A 413 -10.60 -4.96 18.00
N PHE A 414 -9.43 -4.77 18.62
CA PHE A 414 -8.42 -5.82 18.88
C PHE A 414 -8.45 -6.32 20.33
N PHE A 415 -8.75 -7.60 20.60
CA PHE A 415 -8.65 -8.18 21.97
C PHE A 415 -7.26 -8.76 22.25
N SER A 416 -6.74 -8.69 23.48
CA SER A 416 -5.65 -9.57 23.95
C SER A 416 -5.97 -10.30 25.27
N GLN A 417 -5.97 -11.64 25.16
CA GLN A 417 -5.86 -12.71 26.16
C GLN A 417 -7.05 -13.03 27.10
N ILE A 418 -7.45 -14.29 26.97
CA ILE A 418 -8.14 -15.15 27.95
C ILE A 418 -7.18 -15.37 29.15
N PRO A 419 -7.61 -15.15 30.41
CA PRO A 419 -7.04 -15.87 31.53
C PRO A 419 -7.68 -17.27 31.58
N VAL A 420 -6.84 -18.30 31.54
CA VAL A 420 -7.21 -19.63 32.03
C VAL A 420 -7.30 -19.48 33.55
N GLU A 421 -8.51 -19.46 34.10
CA GLU A 421 -8.82 -19.84 35.48
C GLU A 421 -10.34 -20.05 35.61
N ASP A 422 -10.68 -21.29 35.97
CA ASP A 422 -11.94 -21.84 36.50
C ASP A 422 -13.20 -22.08 35.62
N ILE A 423 -13.44 -23.39 35.46
CA ILE A 423 -14.64 -24.18 35.03
C ILE A 423 -14.78 -24.47 33.53
#